data_AF-A0A735IDB4-F1
#
_entry.id   AF-A0A735IDB4-F1
#
_cell.length_a   1.000
_cell.length_b   1.000
_cell.length_c   1.000
_cell.angle_alpha   90.00
_cell.angle_beta   90.00
_cell.angle_gamma   90.00
#
_symmetry.space_group_name_H-M   'P 1'
#
loop_
_entity.id
_entity.type
_entity.pdbx_description
1 polymer ?
#
loop_
_entity_poly.entity_id
_entity_poly.type
_entity_poly.pdbx_seq_one_letter_code
_entity_poly.pdbx_strand_id
1 'polypeptide(L)' 'WISCSERMPNDKDYVWCWGKSYGWTECDTFEGYYDWSRNKWWAVTDYVEEPASKVTHWMPLPEPPQEVK' A
#
# COMPACT_ATOMS: atom_id res chain seq x y z
N TRP A 1 -2.40 5.65 -10.58
CA TRP A 1 -2.89 4.37 -10.05
C TRP A 1 -2.58 3.26 -11.04
N ILE A 2 -1.88 2.23 -10.60
CA ILE A 2 -1.46 1.04 -11.33
C ILE A 2 -2.30 -0.12 -10.80
N SER A 3 -2.93 -0.90 -11.68
CA SER A 3 -3.71 -2.07 -11.26
C SER A 3 -2.77 -3.18 -10.77
N CYS A 4 -3.15 -3.87 -9.69
CA CYS A 4 -2.40 -5.05 -9.21
C CYS A 4 -2.33 -6.16 -10.27
N SER A 5 -3.33 -6.24 -11.15
CA SER A 5 -3.35 -7.20 -12.27
C SER A 5 -2.43 -6.82 -13.42
N GLU A 6 -2.08 -5.54 -13.55
CA GLU A 6 -1.11 -5.06 -14.55
C GLU A 6 0.31 -5.25 -14.03
N ARG A 7 0.55 -4.81 -12.79
CA ARG A 7 1.87 -4.88 -12.16
C ARG A 7 1.76 -4.80 -10.64
N MET A 8 2.52 -5.65 -9.96
CA MET A 8 2.73 -5.58 -8.51
C MET A 8 3.94 -4.70 -8.18
N PRO A 9 3.98 -4.01 -7.03
CA PRO A 9 5.18 -3.31 -6.58
C PRO A 9 6.31 -4.31 -6.22
N ASN A 10 7.53 -3.80 -6.02
CA ASN A 10 8.62 -4.66 -5.56
C ASN A 10 8.39 -5.10 -4.11
N ASP A 11 9.17 -6.10 -3.68
CA ASP A 11 9.06 -6.64 -2.32
C ASP A 11 9.33 -5.59 -1.25
N LYS A 12 8.30 -5.34 -0.44
CA LYS A 12 8.29 -4.38 0.67
C LYS A 12 8.57 -2.93 0.25
N ASP A 13 8.29 -2.59 -1.00
CA ASP A 13 8.22 -1.18 -1.44
C ASP A 13 6.94 -0.55 -0.89
N TYR A 14 7.12 0.57 -0.18
CA TYR A 14 6.01 1.37 0.33
C TYR A 14 5.34 2.15 -0.81
N VAL A 15 4.02 2.03 -0.90
CA VAL A 15 3.19 2.60 -1.96
C VAL A 15 1.87 3.11 -1.40
N TRP A 16 1.24 4.04 -2.11
CA TRP A 16 -0.14 4.42 -1.81
C TRP A 16 -1.08 3.38 -2.39
N CYS A 17 -1.89 2.74 -1.57
CA CYS A 17 -2.80 1.66 -1.93
C CYS A 17 -4.25 2.16 -2.04
N TRP A 18 -5.04 1.52 -2.90
CA TRP A 18 -6.49 1.63 -2.94
C TRP A 18 -7.10 0.25 -2.73
N GLY A 19 -7.83 0.09 -1.63
CA GLY A 19 -8.37 -1.20 -1.26
C GLY A 19 -8.96 -1.26 0.14
N LYS A 20 -9.09 -2.47 0.66
CA LYS A 20 -9.67 -2.74 1.97
C LYS A 20 -8.62 -3.29 2.94
N SER A 21 -8.31 -2.51 3.99
CA SER A 21 -7.56 -3.02 5.14
C SER A 21 -8.48 -3.82 6.09
N TYR A 22 -7.92 -4.71 6.91
CA TYR A 22 -8.70 -5.62 7.77
C TYR A 22 -9.59 -4.87 8.78
N GLY A 23 -9.15 -3.73 9.30
CA GLY A 23 -9.92 -2.90 10.22
C GLY A 23 -11.04 -2.05 9.59
N TRP A 24 -11.15 -2.01 8.27
CA TRP A 24 -12.00 -1.04 7.55
C TRP A 24 -13.16 -1.76 6.86
N THR A 25 -14.36 -1.19 6.87
CA THR A 25 -15.55 -1.79 6.23
C THR A 25 -15.60 -1.53 4.73
N GLU A 26 -15.07 -0.39 4.29
CA GLU A 26 -15.11 0.09 2.91
C GLU A 26 -13.70 0.13 2.28
N CYS A 27 -13.64 0.37 0.98
CA CYS A 27 -12.36 0.63 0.31
C CYS A 27 -11.93 2.07 0.58
N ASP A 28 -10.66 2.26 0.90
CA ASP A 28 -10.06 3.57 1.11
C ASP A 28 -8.62 3.60 0.56
N THR A 29 -8.03 4.80 0.54
CA THR A 29 -6.60 4.99 0.34
C THR A 29 -5.82 4.84 1.63
N PHE A 30 -4.71 4.11 1.58
CA PHE A 30 -3.80 3.97 2.73
C PHE A 30 -2.38 3.71 2.24
N GLU A 31 -1.39 3.99 3.07
CA GLU A 31 -0.02 3.57 2.80
C GLU A 31 0.13 2.07 3.07
N GLY A 32 0.78 1.35 2.17
CA GLY A 32 0.95 -0.09 2.31
C GLY A 32 2.08 -0.62 1.46
N TYR A 33 2.36 -1.91 1.62
CA TYR A 33 3.36 -2.62 0.81
C TYR A 33 2.90 -4.04 0.50
N TYR A 34 3.50 -4.61 -0.54
CA TYR A 34 3.32 -6.02 -0.87
C TYR A 34 4.50 -6.83 -0.37
N ASP A 35 4.23 -7.87 0.42
CA ASP A 35 5.22 -8.84 0.87
C ASP A 35 5.14 -10.07 -0.03
N TRP A 36 6.11 -10.22 -0.94
CA TRP A 36 6.21 -11.34 -1.87
C TRP A 36 6.53 -12.65 -1.14
N SER A 37 7.25 -12.61 -0.02
CA SER A 37 7.56 -13.81 0.78
C SER A 37 6.32 -14.41 1.42
N ARG A 38 5.32 -13.57 1.73
CA ARG A 38 4.03 -13.97 2.32
C ARG A 38 2.89 -13.96 1.32
N ASN A 39 3.14 -13.51 0.08
CA ASN A 39 2.15 -13.31 -0.98
C ASN A 39 0.93 -12.51 -0.47
N LYS A 40 1.19 -11.41 0.23
CA LYS A 40 0.18 -10.68 1.01
C LYS A 40 0.44 -9.18 1.07
N TRP A 41 -0.64 -8.40 1.07
CA TRP A 41 -0.61 -6.97 1.29
C TRP A 41 -0.63 -6.61 2.78
N TRP A 42 0.07 -5.54 3.12
CA TRP A 42 0.08 -4.92 4.44
C TRP A 42 -0.31 -3.45 4.34
N ALA A 43 -1.17 -3.01 5.23
CA ALA A 43 -1.53 -1.61 5.43
C ALA A 43 -0.72 -1.07 6.61
N VAL A 44 -0.10 0.07 6.41
CA VAL A 44 0.59 0.85 7.45
C VAL A 44 -0.46 1.76 8.08
N THR A 45 -0.72 1.54 9.37
CA THR A 45 -1.60 2.42 10.16
C THR A 45 -0.76 3.17 11.20
N ASP A 46 -1.35 4.17 11.84
CA ASP A 46 -0.69 4.95 12.89
C ASP A 46 -0.22 4.09 14.08
N TYR A 47 -0.80 2.91 14.28
CA TYR A 47 -0.54 2.05 15.43
C TYR A 47 0.28 0.81 15.08
N VAL A 48 -0.06 0.15 13.96
CA VAL A 48 0.48 -1.16 13.58
C VAL A 48 0.45 -1.36 12.06
N GLU A 49 1.31 -2.26 11.57
CA GLU A 49 1.14 -2.84 10.25
C GLU A 49 0.11 -3.98 10.33
N GLU A 50 -0.97 -3.87 9.57
CA GLU A 50 -2.04 -4.87 9.56
C GLU A 50 -2.24 -5.47 8.16
N PRO A 51 -2.73 -6.72 8.06
CA PRO A 51 -3.12 -7.31 6.79
C PRO A 51 -4.09 -6.47 5.96
N ALA A 52 -3.79 -6.27 4.68
CA ALA A 52 -4.76 -5.76 3.73
C ALA A 52 -5.44 -6.92 2.97
N SER A 53 -6.76 -6.88 2.89
CA SER A 53 -7.56 -7.99 2.35
C SER A 53 -7.84 -7.86 0.85
N LYS A 54 -7.91 -6.64 0.32
CA LYS A 54 -8.28 -6.41 -1.08
C LYS A 54 -7.70 -5.11 -1.63
N VAL A 55 -6.39 -5.10 -1.91
CA VAL A 55 -5.76 -4.02 -2.69
C VAL A 55 -6.01 -4.26 -4.17
N THR A 56 -6.51 -3.25 -4.88
CA THR A 56 -6.82 -3.35 -6.32
C THR A 56 -5.91 -2.48 -7.15
N HIS A 57 -5.50 -1.32 -6.62
CA HIS A 57 -4.63 -0.38 -7.30
C HIS A 57 -3.61 0.20 -6.31
N TRP A 58 -2.47 0.65 -6.83
CA TRP A 58 -1.46 1.34 -6.06
C TRP A 58 -0.81 2.49 -6.85
N MET A 59 -0.04 3.34 -6.20
CA MET A 59 0.87 4.30 -6.86
C MET A 59 2.16 4.45 -6.05
N PRO A 60 3.31 4.68 -6.71
CA PRO A 60 4.54 4.94 -5.99
C PRO A 60 4.39 6.20 -5.12
N LEU A 61 5.04 6.20 -3.96
CA LEU A 61 5.14 7.40 -3.14
C LEU A 61 5.93 8.48 -3.89
N PRO A 62 5.56 9.76 -3.77
CA PRO A 62 6.36 10.85 -4.32
C PRO A 62 7.71 10.92 -3.58
N GLU A 63 8.71 11.50 -4.23
CA GLU A 63 9.94 11.85 -3.53
C GLU A 63 9.62 12.79 -2.35
N PRO A 64 10.28 12.59 -1.19
CA PRO A 64 10.04 13.45 -0.04
C PRO A 64 10.33 14.90 -0.41
N PRO A 65 9.54 15.86 0.11
CA PRO A 65 9.78 17.27 -0.16
C PRO A 65 11.19 17.63 0.29
N GLN A 66 11.96 18.23 -0.61
CA GLN A 66 13.27 18.77 -0.26
C GLN A 66 13.07 20.06 0.53
N GLU A 67 13.70 20.19 1.70
CA GLU A 67 13.74 21.46 2.40
C GLU A 67 14.38 22.50 1.49
N VAL A 68 13.61 23.52 1.13
CA VAL A 68 14.13 24.70 0.45
C VAL A 68 14.96 25.45 1.50
N LYS A 69 16.29 25.34 1.39
CA LYS A 69 17.22 26.09 2.22
C LYS A 69 17.08 27.60 2.02
#